data_AF-T0RKU8-F1
#
_entry.id   AF-T0RKU8-F1
#
_cell.length_a   1.000
_cell.length_b   1.000
_cell.length_c   1.000
_cell.angle_alpha   90.00
_cell.angle_beta   90.00
_cell.angle_gamma   90.00
#
_symmetry.space_group_name_H-M   'P 1'
#
loop_
_entity.id
_entity.type
_entity.pdbx_description
1 polymer ?
#
loop_
_entity_poly.entity_id
_entity_poly.type
_entity_poly.pdbx_seq_one_letter_code
_entity_poly.pdbx_strand_id
1 'polypeptide(L)'
;MFMEVDYIRVWQDTKTMSYGCDPASHPTKEFIKAHITNYTDPRNHDIVVAGGASCNSNDDCTAVASVTGACVEHRCQCNGVWTGPRCTKYDLDTVTYGPSAGLIGGVLAAVAVASVGARMWRRRHDHAVLQNHEIEVRREKRSSCSAMDADAVNEPLA
;
A
#
# COMPACT_ATOMS: atom_id res chain seq x y z
N MET A 1 -33.08 4.96 32.76
CA MET A 1 -33.59 6.18 32.08
C MET A 1 -33.35 5.98 30.60
N PHE A 2 -34.42 5.88 29.80
CA PHE A 2 -34.34 5.96 28.35
C PHE A 2 -34.87 7.34 27.97
N MET A 3 -34.09 8.11 27.23
CA MET A 3 -34.55 9.38 26.67
C MET A 3 -35.48 9.03 25.50
N GLU A 4 -36.77 9.32 25.65
CA GLU A 4 -37.74 9.26 24.55
C GLU A 4 -37.94 10.68 24.01
N VAL A 5 -37.76 10.83 22.70
CA VAL A 5 -37.93 12.10 21.97
C VAL A 5 -39.09 11.92 21.00
N ASP A 6 -40.23 12.56 21.28
CA ASP A 6 -41.44 12.43 20.44
C ASP A 6 -41.28 13.08 19.07
N TYR A 7 -40.75 14.31 19.03
CA TYR A 7 -40.41 14.98 17.78
C TYR A 7 -39.38 16.08 17.99
N ILE A 8 -38.55 16.28 16.97
CA ILE A 8 -37.62 17.40 16.87
C ILE A 8 -38.14 18.31 15.77
N ARG A 9 -38.39 19.58 16.09
CA ARG A 9 -38.65 20.61 15.08
C ARG A 9 -37.44 21.52 14.99
N VAL A 10 -36.76 21.50 13.86
CA VAL A 10 -35.67 22.43 13.56
C VAL A 10 -36.27 23.61 12.81
N TRP A 11 -36.25 24.79 13.42
CA TRP A 11 -36.54 26.03 12.70
C TRP A 11 -35.23 26.55 12.09
N GLN A 12 -35.24 26.87 10.79
CA GLN A 12 -34.07 27.37 10.07
C GLN A 12 -34.37 28.73 9.44
N ASP A 13 -33.59 29.76 9.80
CA ASP A 13 -33.70 31.07 9.17
C ASP A 13 -33.12 31.02 7.75
N THR A 14 -33.97 31.20 6.74
CA THR A 14 -33.55 31.25 5.34
C THR A 14 -32.57 32.39 5.02
N LYS A 15 -32.46 33.42 5.88
CA LYS A 15 -31.61 34.59 5.63
C LYS A 15 -30.24 34.52 6.31
N THR A 16 -30.15 33.90 7.49
CA THR A 16 -28.95 33.95 8.33
C THR A 16 -28.30 32.58 8.52
N MET A 17 -29.02 31.48 8.31
CA MET A 17 -28.47 30.13 8.49
C MET A 17 -27.97 29.57 7.16
N SER A 18 -26.74 29.04 7.17
CA SER A 18 -26.22 28.22 6.08
C SER A 18 -26.80 26.81 6.20
N TYR A 19 -27.61 26.40 5.23
CA TYR A 19 -28.20 25.06 5.15
C TYR A 19 -27.71 24.34 3.89
N GLY A 20 -27.78 23.01 3.89
CA GLY A 20 -27.31 22.16 2.79
C GLY A 20 -26.42 21.03 3.28
N CYS A 21 -25.95 20.20 2.35
CA CYS A 21 -25.11 19.04 2.69
C CYS A 21 -23.67 19.45 3.07
N ASP A 22 -23.16 20.52 2.48
CA ASP A 22 -21.77 20.98 2.69
C ASP A 22 -21.68 22.52 2.61
N PRO A 23 -22.18 23.24 3.62
CA PRO A 23 -22.09 24.69 3.67
C PRO A 23 -20.63 25.14 3.91
N ALA A 24 -20.13 26.07 3.07
CA ALA A 24 -18.75 26.54 3.12
C ALA A 24 -18.32 27.21 4.45
N SER A 25 -19.28 27.62 5.28
CA SER A 25 -19.05 28.17 6.62
C SER A 25 -18.76 27.11 7.69
N HIS A 26 -18.95 25.82 7.38
CA HIS A 26 -18.82 24.73 8.35
C HIS A 26 -17.52 23.93 8.15
N PRO A 27 -17.03 23.27 9.21
CA PRO A 27 -15.83 22.45 9.13
C PRO A 27 -15.94 21.34 8.07
N THR A 28 -14.87 21.16 7.30
CA THR A 28 -14.79 20.03 6.35
C THR A 28 -14.57 18.71 7.08
N LYS A 29 -14.78 17.59 6.37
CA LYS A 29 -14.50 16.24 6.88
C LYS A 29 -13.05 16.13 7.39
N GLU A 30 -12.08 16.69 6.66
CA GLU A 30 -10.66 16.65 6.98
C GLU A 30 -10.36 17.44 8.25
N PHE A 31 -10.97 18.64 8.39
CA PHE A 31 -10.83 19.44 9.59
C PHE A 31 -11.36 18.71 10.82
N ILE A 32 -12.54 18.10 10.72
CA ILE A 32 -13.16 17.35 11.83
C ILE A 32 -12.27 16.18 12.24
N LYS A 33 -11.76 15.41 11.27
CA LYS A 33 -10.83 14.30 11.53
C LYS A 33 -9.54 14.76 12.21
N ALA A 34 -8.97 15.89 11.78
CA ALA A 34 -7.78 16.46 12.40
C ALA A 34 -8.01 16.97 13.83
N HIS A 35 -9.26 17.26 14.19
CA HIS A 35 -9.66 17.78 15.51
C HIS A 35 -10.66 16.87 16.21
N ILE A 36 -10.53 15.55 16.04
CA ILE A 36 -11.55 14.57 16.46
C ILE A 36 -11.87 14.61 17.95
N THR A 37 -10.90 15.02 18.78
CA THR A 37 -11.07 15.19 20.23
C THR A 37 -12.07 16.28 20.61
N ASN A 38 -12.37 17.23 19.70
CA ASN A 38 -13.39 18.25 19.91
C ASN A 38 -14.81 17.73 19.64
N TYR A 39 -14.93 16.60 18.91
CA TYR A 39 -16.20 16.06 18.43
C TYR A 39 -16.53 14.69 19.02
N THR A 40 -15.61 14.11 19.79
CA THR A 40 -15.75 12.77 20.37
C THR A 40 -15.37 12.78 21.84
N ASP A 41 -15.98 11.87 22.60
CA ASP A 41 -15.64 11.61 23.99
C ASP A 41 -15.68 10.10 24.27
N PRO A 42 -15.26 9.60 25.46
CA PRO A 42 -15.25 8.16 25.77
C PRO A 42 -16.62 7.46 25.72
N ARG A 43 -17.72 8.19 25.57
CA ARG A 43 -19.09 7.68 25.44
C ARG A 43 -19.71 8.02 24.08
N ASN A 44 -19.07 8.86 23.27
CA ASN A 44 -19.51 9.25 21.94
C ASN A 44 -18.33 9.22 20.96
N HIS A 45 -17.98 8.03 20.50
CA HIS A 45 -16.90 7.83 19.55
C HIS A 45 -17.34 8.17 18.13
N ASP A 46 -16.39 8.64 17.31
CA ASP A 46 -16.59 8.74 15.86
C ASP A 46 -16.63 7.33 15.28
N ILE A 47 -17.83 6.91 14.88
CA ILE A 47 -18.07 5.60 14.29
C ILE A 47 -18.73 5.77 12.93
N VAL A 48 -18.26 4.98 11.97
CA VAL A 48 -18.88 4.92 10.64
C VAL A 48 -20.23 4.22 10.77
N VAL A 49 -21.31 4.96 10.50
CA VAL A 49 -22.68 4.41 10.58
C VAL A 49 -22.98 3.60 9.31
N ALA A 50 -23.17 2.29 9.47
CA ALA A 50 -23.59 1.39 8.40
C ALA A 50 -25.04 0.92 8.66
N GLY A 51 -25.99 1.49 7.92
CA GLY A 51 -27.41 1.13 7.99
C GLY A 51 -28.21 1.96 9.01
N GLY A 52 -29.42 1.50 9.32
CA GLY A 52 -30.32 2.09 10.32
C GLY A 52 -31.35 3.09 9.78
N ALA A 53 -31.29 3.47 8.49
CA ALA A 53 -32.38 4.24 7.88
C ALA A 53 -33.67 3.43 7.86
N SER A 54 -34.81 4.12 7.99
CA SER A 54 -36.11 3.50 7.80
C SER A 54 -36.28 3.05 6.35
N CYS A 55 -36.80 1.84 6.16
CA CYS A 55 -37.05 1.24 4.85
C CYS A 55 -38.39 0.48 4.82
N ASN A 56 -38.95 0.37 3.62
CA ASN A 56 -40.13 -0.47 3.35
C ASN A 56 -39.76 -1.71 2.54
N SER A 57 -38.71 -1.62 1.71
CA SER A 57 -38.23 -2.71 0.87
C SER A 57 -36.72 -2.69 0.77
N ASN A 58 -36.12 -3.78 0.26
CA ASN A 58 -34.67 -3.84 0.06
C ASN A 58 -34.16 -2.71 -0.86
N ASP A 59 -34.96 -2.27 -1.83
CA ASP A 59 -34.57 -1.23 -2.79
C ASP A 59 -34.21 0.10 -2.09
N ASP A 60 -34.86 0.41 -0.96
CA ASP A 60 -34.55 1.60 -0.14
C ASP A 60 -33.12 1.61 0.42
N CYS A 61 -32.51 0.43 0.51
CA CYS A 61 -31.20 0.17 1.10
C CYS A 61 -30.17 -0.24 0.05
N THR A 62 -30.45 -0.07 -1.24
CA THR A 62 -29.54 -0.43 -2.33
C THR A 62 -29.05 0.79 -3.09
N ALA A 63 -27.78 0.75 -3.53
CA ALA A 63 -27.27 1.70 -4.50
C ALA A 63 -27.75 1.31 -5.92
N VAL A 64 -27.95 2.29 -6.80
CA VAL A 64 -28.55 2.16 -8.14
C VAL A 64 -27.98 1.01 -9.01
N ALA A 65 -26.75 0.57 -8.74
CA ALA A 65 -26.04 -0.45 -9.52
C ALA A 65 -25.77 -1.78 -8.79
N SER A 66 -26.14 -1.95 -7.51
CA SER A 66 -25.84 -3.18 -6.76
C SER A 66 -26.67 -3.34 -5.49
N VAL A 67 -26.84 -4.60 -5.05
CA VAL A 67 -27.48 -4.91 -3.76
C VAL A 67 -26.49 -4.66 -2.63
N THR A 68 -26.52 -3.44 -2.10
CA THR A 68 -25.59 -2.96 -1.07
C THR A 68 -26.10 -3.13 0.36
N GLY A 69 -27.40 -3.39 0.53
CA GLY A 69 -28.03 -3.66 1.81
C GLY A 69 -29.40 -4.31 1.65
N ALA A 70 -30.02 -4.66 2.77
CA ALA A 70 -31.35 -5.25 2.86
C ALA A 70 -32.19 -4.53 3.92
N CYS A 71 -33.51 -4.60 3.78
CA CYS A 71 -34.46 -4.06 4.74
C CYS A 71 -34.86 -5.14 5.74
N VAL A 72 -34.39 -5.02 6.99
CA VAL A 72 -34.64 -5.96 8.08
C VAL A 72 -35.33 -5.19 9.20
N GLU A 73 -36.52 -5.63 9.60
CA GLU A 73 -37.30 -4.96 10.67
C GLU A 73 -37.51 -3.45 10.42
N HIS A 74 -37.83 -3.07 9.18
CA HIS A 74 -37.96 -1.66 8.75
C HIS A 74 -36.70 -0.81 8.91
N ARG A 75 -35.52 -1.44 9.03
CA ARG A 75 -34.22 -0.77 9.10
C ARG A 75 -33.26 -1.33 8.05
N CYS A 76 -32.51 -0.46 7.40
CA CYS A 76 -31.48 -0.89 6.47
C CYS A 76 -30.32 -1.58 7.20
N GLN A 77 -29.91 -2.74 6.71
CA GLN A 77 -28.70 -3.45 7.12
C GLN A 77 -27.75 -3.56 5.93
N CYS A 78 -26.53 -3.03 6.06
CA CYS A 78 -25.57 -2.98 4.97
C CYS A 78 -24.82 -4.30 4.81
N ASN A 79 -24.51 -4.65 3.56
CA ASN A 79 -23.71 -5.82 3.23
C ASN A 79 -22.23 -5.43 3.10
N GLY A 80 -21.32 -6.21 3.68
CA GLY A 80 -19.87 -6.05 3.47
C GLY A 80 -19.34 -4.66 3.85
N VAL A 81 -18.80 -3.95 2.86
CA VAL A 81 -18.06 -2.68 2.98
C VAL A 81 -18.92 -1.44 2.68
N TRP A 82 -20.23 -1.63 2.53
CA TRP A 82 -21.18 -0.55 2.32
C TRP A 82 -21.54 0.13 3.64
N THR A 83 -21.69 1.45 3.58
CA THR A 83 -21.92 2.31 4.73
C THR A 83 -22.96 3.38 4.41
N GLY A 84 -23.27 4.20 5.41
CA GLY A 84 -24.31 5.20 5.41
C GLY A 84 -25.66 4.62 5.82
N PRO A 85 -26.63 5.49 6.18
CA PRO A 85 -27.92 5.04 6.69
C PRO A 85 -28.70 4.13 5.74
N ARG A 86 -28.59 4.37 4.42
CA ARG A 86 -29.22 3.58 3.34
C ARG A 86 -28.24 2.68 2.57
N CYS A 87 -27.04 2.45 3.09
CA CYS A 87 -26.04 1.58 2.45
C CYS A 87 -25.63 2.01 1.03
N THR A 88 -25.76 3.29 0.69
CA THR A 88 -25.45 3.83 -0.64
C THR A 88 -24.05 4.41 -0.76
N LYS A 89 -23.30 4.47 0.34
CA LYS A 89 -21.93 4.99 0.39
C LYS A 89 -20.96 3.82 0.54
N TYR A 90 -19.83 3.89 -0.14
CA TYR A 90 -18.75 2.95 0.05
C TYR A 90 -17.80 3.46 1.14
N ASP A 91 -17.34 2.58 2.03
CA ASP A 91 -16.32 2.97 3.00
C ASP A 91 -14.95 3.08 2.31
N LEU A 92 -14.62 4.30 1.91
CA LEU A 92 -13.35 4.63 1.25
C LEU A 92 -12.20 4.79 2.25
N ASP A 93 -12.48 4.94 3.54
CA ASP A 93 -11.43 5.19 4.54
C ASP A 93 -10.62 3.91 4.85
N THR A 94 -11.10 2.72 4.41
CA THR A 94 -10.42 1.42 4.54
C THR A 94 -9.66 0.97 3.29
N VAL A 95 -9.85 1.63 2.14
CA VAL A 95 -9.25 1.18 0.87
C VAL A 95 -7.97 1.96 0.58
N THR A 96 -6.84 1.38 1.00
CA THR A 96 -5.53 1.79 0.49
C THR A 96 -5.43 1.36 -0.98
N TYR A 97 -5.58 2.29 -1.91
CA TYR A 97 -5.25 2.04 -3.31
C TYR A 97 -3.72 1.97 -3.45
N GLY A 98 -3.20 0.75 -3.48
CA GLY A 98 -1.78 0.48 -3.68
C GLY A 98 -1.45 -0.99 -3.37
N PRO A 99 -0.32 -1.51 -3.86
CA PRO A 99 0.20 -2.78 -3.38
C PRO A 99 0.38 -2.70 -1.87
N SER A 100 0.05 -3.79 -1.15
CA SER A 100 0.19 -3.80 0.30
C SER A 100 1.62 -3.44 0.71
N ALA A 101 1.77 -2.80 1.88
CA ALA A 101 3.09 -2.41 2.39
C ALA A 101 4.06 -3.61 2.46
N GLY A 102 3.55 -4.82 2.71
CA GLY A 102 4.31 -6.06 2.66
C GLY A 102 4.83 -6.42 1.27
N LEU A 103 4.05 -6.21 0.21
CA LEU A 103 4.50 -6.43 -1.17
C LEU A 103 5.59 -5.42 -1.57
N ILE A 104 5.41 -4.14 -1.21
CA ILE A 104 6.42 -3.11 -1.48
C ILE A 104 7.73 -3.44 -0.75
N GLY A 105 7.64 -3.79 0.54
CA GLY A 105 8.81 -4.20 1.33
C GLY A 105 9.50 -5.44 0.77
N GLY A 106 8.73 -6.45 0.34
CA GLY A 106 9.26 -7.68 -0.24
C GLY A 106 10.02 -7.46 -1.55
N VAL A 107 9.50 -6.62 -2.45
CA VAL A 107 10.17 -6.29 -3.72
C VAL A 107 11.48 -5.55 -3.47
N LEU A 108 11.49 -4.55 -2.58
CA LEU A 108 12.70 -3.81 -2.25
C LEU A 108 13.79 -4.70 -1.65
N ALA A 109 13.41 -5.62 -0.76
CA ALA A 109 14.33 -6.59 -0.17
C ALA A 109 14.92 -7.53 -1.24
N ALA A 110 14.10 -8.04 -2.16
CA ALA A 110 14.56 -8.92 -3.24
C ALA A 110 15.57 -8.23 -4.16
N VAL A 111 15.32 -6.96 -4.53
CA VAL A 111 16.24 -6.15 -5.34
C VAL A 111 17.56 -5.92 -4.59
N ALA A 112 17.51 -5.60 -3.30
CA ALA A 112 18.71 -5.42 -2.49
C ALA A 112 19.55 -6.72 -2.44
N VAL A 113 18.93 -7.87 -2.18
CA VAL A 113 19.63 -9.17 -2.15
C VAL A 113 20.21 -9.53 -3.51
N ALA A 114 19.46 -9.35 -4.59
CA ALA A 114 19.92 -9.64 -5.95
C ALA A 114 21.13 -8.76 -6.34
N SER A 115 21.10 -7.47 -6.00
CA SER A 115 22.21 -6.55 -6.28
C SER A 115 23.49 -6.91 -5.52
N VAL A 116 23.38 -7.27 -4.24
CA VAL A 116 24.51 -7.75 -3.43
C VAL A 116 25.04 -9.07 -3.97
N GLY A 117 24.16 -10.02 -4.29
CA GLY A 117 24.50 -11.31 -4.89
C GLY A 117 25.25 -11.15 -6.22
N ALA A 118 24.75 -10.28 -7.11
CA ALA A 118 25.40 -9.98 -8.38
C ALA A 118 26.78 -9.31 -8.20
N ARG A 119 26.95 -8.45 -7.17
CA ARG A 119 28.24 -7.82 -6.86
C ARG A 119 29.25 -8.83 -6.31
N MET A 120 28.80 -9.74 -5.43
CA MET A 120 29.65 -10.81 -4.92
C MET A 120 30.05 -11.80 -6.02
N TRP A 121 29.12 -12.17 -6.90
CA TRP A 121 29.39 -13.07 -8.00
C TRP A 121 30.39 -12.47 -8.99
N ARG A 122 30.23 -11.19 -9.38
CA ARG A 122 31.21 -10.49 -10.22
C ARG A 122 32.59 -10.46 -9.59
N ARG A 123 32.70 -10.11 -8.30
CA ARG A 123 33.99 -10.13 -7.59
C ARG A 123 34.66 -11.50 -7.58
N ARG A 124 33.89 -12.57 -7.36
CA ARG A 124 34.42 -13.95 -7.39
C ARG A 124 34.86 -14.35 -8.79
N HIS A 125 34.09 -13.98 -9.80
CA HIS A 125 34.41 -14.24 -11.20
C HIS A 125 35.72 -13.54 -11.61
N ASP A 126 35.85 -12.25 -11.32
CA ASP A 126 37.06 -11.47 -11.63
C ASP A 126 38.29 -12.04 -10.93
N HIS A 127 38.17 -12.45 -9.66
CA HIS A 127 39.26 -13.11 -8.93
C HIS A 127 39.68 -14.44 -9.57
N ALA A 128 38.73 -15.26 -10.01
CA ALA A 128 39.04 -16.54 -10.66
C ALA A 128 39.72 -16.33 -12.03
N VAL A 129 39.28 -15.33 -12.80
CA VAL A 129 39.90 -14.97 -14.09
C VAL A 129 41.34 -14.48 -13.88
N LEU A 130 41.59 -13.63 -12.87
CA LEU A 130 42.94 -13.18 -12.54
C LEU A 130 43.89 -14.32 -12.16
N GLN A 131 43.43 -15.28 -11.36
CA GLN A 131 44.24 -16.46 -11.00
C GLN A 131 44.61 -17.31 -12.21
N ASN A 132 43.66 -17.50 -13.14
CA ASN A 132 43.92 -18.25 -14.37
C ASN A 132 44.95 -17.53 -15.27
N HIS A 133 44.85 -16.20 -15.42
CA HIS A 133 45.86 -15.42 -16.13
C HIS A 133 47.25 -15.51 -15.51
N GLU A 134 47.37 -15.48 -14.18
CA GLU A 134 48.67 -15.66 -13.52
C GLU A 134 49.28 -17.05 -13.81
N ILE A 135 48.44 -18.10 -13.85
CA ILE A 135 48.89 -19.47 -14.17
C ILE A 135 49.35 -19.56 -15.63
N GLU A 136 48.60 -18.96 -16.56
CA GLU A 136 48.94 -18.93 -17.99
C GLU A 136 50.27 -18.20 -18.24
N VAL A 137 50.44 -16.99 -17.69
CA VAL A 137 51.70 -16.23 -17.83
C VAL A 137 52.90 -16.99 -17.23
N ARG A 138 52.71 -17.72 -16.12
CA ARG A 138 53.78 -18.56 -15.55
C ARG A 138 54.13 -19.75 -16.45
N ARG A 139 53.14 -20.35 -17.13
CA ARG A 139 53.38 -21.43 -18.10
C ARG A 139 54.15 -20.92 -19.32
N GLU A 140 53.79 -19.77 -19.86
CA GLU A 140 54.49 -19.14 -20.98
C GLU A 140 55.95 -18.82 -20.64
N LYS A 141 56.20 -18.21 -19.48
CA LYS A 141 57.58 -17.94 -19.01
C LYS A 141 58.42 -19.20 -18.89
N ARG A 142 57.85 -20.30 -18.37
CA ARG A 142 58.56 -21.58 -18.24
C ARG A 142 58.88 -22.18 -19.60
N SER A 143 57.97 -22.08 -20.57
CA SER A 143 58.19 -22.51 -21.96
C SER A 143 59.28 -21.68 -22.65
N SER A 144 59.31 -20.36 -22.44
CA SER A 144 60.33 -19.48 -23.03
C SER A 144 61.73 -19.72 -22.46
N CYS A 145 61.86 -19.97 -21.15
CA CYS A 145 63.14 -20.27 -20.51
C CYS A 145 63.73 -21.60 -21.03
N SER A 146 62.88 -22.62 -21.18
CA SER A 146 63.29 -23.91 -21.73
C SER A 146 63.63 -23.86 -23.23
N ALA A 147 63.06 -22.93 -24.00
CA ALA A 147 63.44 -22.71 -25.40
C ALA A 147 64.81 -22.04 -25.52
N MET A 148 65.14 -21.08 -24.63
CA MET A 148 66.45 -20.40 -24.63
C MET A 148 67.60 -21.34 -24.25
N ASP A 149 67.37 -22.32 -23.36
CA ASP A 149 68.38 -23.35 -23.04
C ASP A 149 68.60 -24.34 -24.19
N ALA A 150 67.60 -24.58 -25.04
CA ALA A 150 67.73 -25.49 -26.19
C ALA A 150 68.54 -24.87 -27.35
N ASP A 151 68.44 -23.56 -27.57
CA ASP A 151 69.24 -22.87 -28.59
C ASP A 151 70.71 -22.66 -28.17
N ALA A 152 71.01 -22.58 -26.86
CA ALA A 152 72.39 -22.45 -26.37
C ALA A 152 73.24 -23.74 -26.50
N VAL A 153 72.62 -24.90 -26.78
CA VAL A 153 73.32 -26.19 -26.95
C VAL A 153 73.69 -26.45 -28.41
N ASN A 154 73.25 -25.60 -29.35
CA ASN A 154 73.40 -25.83 -30.79
C ASN A 154 74.27 -24.76 -31.50
N GLU A 155 75.33 -24.28 -30.84
CA GLU A 155 76.39 -23.50 -31.50
C GLU A 155 77.57 -24.43 -31.87
N PRO A 156 77.80 -24.73 -33.16
CA PRO A 156 78.93 -25.56 -33.58
C PRO A 156 80.22 -24.74 -33.58
N LEU A 157 81.22 -25.20 -32.82
CA LEU A 157 82.62 -24.78 -32.92
C LEU A 157 83.12 -24.94 -34.36
N ALA A 158 83.45 -23.82 -34.99
CA ALA A 158 84.29 -23.74 -36.20
C ALA A 158 85.75 -23.53 -35.82
#